data_AF-A0A6I9XBP5-F1
#
_entry.id   AF-A0A6I9XBP5-F1
#
_cell.length_a   1.000
_cell.length_b   1.000
_cell.length_c   1.000
_cell.angle_alpha   90.00
_cell.angle_beta   90.00
_cell.angle_gamma   90.00
#
_symmetry.space_group_name_H-M   'P 1'
#
loop_
_entity.id
_entity.type
_entity.pdbx_description
1 polymer ?
#
loop_
_entity_poly.entity_id
_entity_poly.type
_entity_poly.pdbx_seq_one_letter_code
_entity_poly.pdbx_strand_id
1 'polypeptide(L)'
;MLEKYSLLRQDFLRIAEPFINDNVLDELKLNYAHEIDSKRKLSQIKDLKMFIRLLEKRDLISYSNIEPLWYISKKYICLPDLESKLFDYENWLSATPLLPSCYMYQRNEISESTSCEPADISMNNLSQTSIGSSANVFKSSTTPSHNPEQEDQNNLDKKKSLQETVLLQIKDRLGRSWRDVARHLGIRECKIDAVQSKYPYDLKEQSYEILKIYMSQSDTEQWAINLIRALEKGRRRDLKELVEELILKKEYL
;
A
#
# COMPACT_ATOMS: atom_id res chain seq x y z
N MET A 1 21.82 -9.70 8.20
CA MET A 1 21.44 -8.28 8.01
C MET A 1 20.54 -7.80 9.14
N LEU A 2 19.21 -7.93 9.04
CA LEU A 2 18.25 -7.30 9.99
C LEU A 2 18.51 -7.58 11.48
N GLU A 3 18.89 -8.80 11.86
CA GLU A 3 19.22 -9.17 13.24
C GLU A 3 20.46 -8.43 13.77
N LYS A 4 21.57 -8.43 13.01
CA LYS A 4 22.79 -7.67 13.33
C LYS A 4 22.50 -6.16 13.47
N TYR A 5 21.67 -5.61 12.59
CA TYR A 5 21.23 -4.21 12.70
C TYR A 5 20.40 -3.97 13.97
N SER A 6 19.48 -4.88 14.34
CA SER A 6 18.71 -4.73 15.58
C SER A 6 19.58 -4.80 16.84
N LEU A 7 20.63 -5.64 16.83
CA LEU A 7 21.63 -5.68 17.91
C LEU A 7 22.44 -4.37 17.97
N LEU A 8 22.96 -3.88 16.83
CA LEU A 8 23.64 -2.58 16.76
C LEU A 8 22.76 -1.46 17.33
N ARG A 9 21.50 -1.38 16.90
CA ARG A 9 20.54 -0.36 17.36
C ARG A 9 20.25 -0.48 18.86
N GLN A 10 20.19 -1.69 19.42
CA GLN A 10 19.97 -1.90 20.85
C GLN A 10 21.19 -1.48 21.68
N ASP A 11 22.40 -1.82 21.23
CA ASP A 11 23.66 -1.37 21.84
C ASP A 11 23.81 0.15 21.72
N PHE A 12 23.56 0.72 20.55
CA PHE A 12 23.57 2.15 20.29
C PHE A 12 22.65 2.90 21.25
N LEU A 13 21.38 2.49 21.36
CA LEU A 13 20.44 3.13 22.30
C LEU A 13 20.93 3.00 23.75
N ARG A 14 21.39 1.82 24.19
CA ARG A 14 21.90 1.61 25.56
C ARG A 14 23.07 2.54 25.91
N ILE A 15 23.94 2.82 24.94
CA ILE A 15 25.15 3.65 25.14
C ILE A 15 24.84 5.15 24.97
N ALA A 16 23.95 5.50 24.03
CA ALA A 16 23.62 6.88 23.68
C ALA A 16 22.60 7.54 24.62
N GLU A 17 21.60 6.80 25.09
CA GLU A 17 20.45 7.33 25.85
C GLU A 17 20.84 8.15 27.11
N PRO A 18 21.93 7.85 27.86
CA PRO A 18 22.42 8.70 28.95
C PRO A 18 23.03 10.06 28.54
N PHE A 19 23.34 10.27 27.26
CA PHE A 19 24.01 11.49 26.77
C PHE A 19 23.06 12.43 26.00
N ILE A 20 21.93 11.91 25.51
CA ILE A 20 20.94 12.67 24.73
C ILE A 20 19.89 13.29 25.65
N ASN A 21 20.24 14.42 26.26
CA ASN A 21 19.30 15.29 27.00
C ASN A 21 18.32 16.01 26.05
N ASP A 22 17.21 16.55 26.59
CA ASP A 22 16.15 17.21 25.81
C ASP A 22 16.66 18.27 24.81
N ASN A 23 17.62 19.12 25.22
CA ASN A 23 18.23 20.12 24.33
C ASN A 23 18.90 19.49 23.10
N VAL A 24 19.60 18.37 23.28
CA VAL A 24 20.25 17.62 22.19
C VAL A 24 19.20 16.93 21.32
N LEU A 25 18.16 16.39 21.94
CA LEU A 25 17.04 15.77 21.24
C LEU A 25 16.25 16.78 20.38
N ASP A 26 16.12 18.02 20.85
CA ASP A 26 15.52 19.13 20.09
C ASP A 26 16.45 19.62 18.96
N GLU A 27 17.77 19.68 19.18
CA GLU A 27 18.71 19.95 18.10
C GLU A 27 18.65 18.86 17.01
N LEU A 28 18.54 17.58 17.40
CA LEU A 28 18.32 16.46 16.48
C LEU A 28 16.99 16.58 15.72
N LYS A 29 15.89 16.99 16.39
CA LYS A 29 14.60 17.30 15.73
C LYS A 29 14.73 18.42 14.70
N LEU A 30 15.57 19.43 14.95
CA LEU A 30 15.83 20.54 14.02
C LEU A 30 16.68 20.12 12.82
N ASN A 31 17.80 19.42 13.05
CA ASN A 31 18.69 18.94 11.98
C ASN A 31 17.93 18.07 10.97
N TYR A 32 17.07 17.16 11.43
CA TYR A 32 16.26 16.27 10.58
C TYR A 32 14.87 16.84 10.23
N ALA A 33 14.59 18.12 10.52
CA ALA A 33 13.24 18.68 10.37
C ALA A 33 12.71 18.67 8.93
N HIS A 34 13.61 18.89 7.95
CA HIS A 34 13.29 18.91 6.53
C HIS A 34 12.94 17.50 6.02
N GLU A 35 13.79 16.51 6.30
CA GLU A 35 13.61 15.11 5.88
C GLU A 35 12.39 14.45 6.55
N ILE A 36 12.11 14.83 7.81
CA ILE A 36 10.97 14.30 8.56
C ILE A 36 9.64 14.94 8.12
N ASP A 37 9.64 16.10 7.44
CA ASP A 37 8.47 16.89 6.99
C ASP A 37 7.20 16.67 7.83
N SER A 38 7.29 16.92 9.13
CA SER A 38 6.16 16.73 10.03
C SER A 38 6.39 17.32 11.42
N LYS A 39 6.13 18.63 11.57
CA LYS A 39 6.18 19.32 12.87
C LYS A 39 5.42 18.57 13.98
N ARG A 40 4.26 17.97 13.66
CA ARG A 40 3.45 17.15 14.59
C ARG A 40 4.09 15.81 14.98
N LYS A 41 4.89 15.17 14.12
CA LYS A 41 5.63 13.95 14.52
C LYS A 41 6.84 14.32 15.37
N LEU A 42 7.57 15.39 15.00
CA LEU A 42 8.71 15.92 15.76
C LEU A 42 8.30 16.27 17.19
N SER A 43 7.19 17.00 17.37
CA SER A 43 6.66 17.38 18.69
C SER A 43 6.12 16.21 19.54
N GLN A 44 6.05 14.99 18.99
CA GLN A 44 5.63 13.78 19.71
C GLN A 44 6.83 12.96 20.21
N ILE A 45 8.05 13.28 19.79
CA ILE A 45 9.28 12.58 20.18
C ILE A 45 9.74 13.06 21.56
N LYS A 46 9.80 12.12 22.52
CA LYS A 46 10.20 12.37 23.92
C LYS A 46 11.53 11.75 24.32
N ASP A 47 12.04 10.79 23.54
CA ASP A 47 13.28 10.09 23.81
C ASP A 47 14.02 9.80 22.48
N LEU A 48 15.31 9.46 22.60
CA LEU A 48 16.14 9.05 21.45
C LEU A 48 15.54 7.84 20.72
N LYS A 49 14.91 6.94 21.46
CA LYS A 49 14.29 5.70 20.95
C LYS A 49 13.13 5.96 19.99
N MET A 50 12.29 6.96 20.26
CA MET A 50 11.24 7.46 19.37
C MET A 50 11.83 8.22 18.19
N PHE A 51 12.94 8.93 18.38
CA PHE A 51 13.65 9.64 17.31
C PHE A 51 14.21 8.66 16.27
N ILE A 52 15.03 7.69 16.68
CA ILE A 52 15.57 6.64 15.80
C ILE A 52 14.44 5.87 15.10
N ARG A 53 13.39 5.47 15.84
CA ARG A 53 12.19 4.82 15.27
C ARG A 53 11.40 5.69 14.28
N LEU A 54 11.58 7.02 14.27
CA LEU A 54 10.98 7.89 13.26
C LEU A 54 11.87 8.00 12.02
N LEU A 55 13.20 8.04 12.19
CA LEU A 55 14.15 7.98 11.07
C LEU A 55 14.04 6.65 10.32
N GLU A 56 13.92 5.52 11.02
CA GLU A 56 13.59 4.21 10.43
C GLU A 56 12.28 4.25 9.62
N LYS A 57 11.24 4.92 10.14
CA LYS A 57 9.94 5.10 9.46
C LYS A 57 9.94 6.14 8.35
N ARG A 58 11.09 6.75 8.07
CA ARG A 58 11.33 7.68 6.96
C ARG A 58 12.39 7.15 5.98
N ASP A 59 12.91 5.93 6.21
CA ASP A 59 14.02 5.30 5.47
C ASP A 59 15.34 6.10 5.52
N LEU A 60 15.51 6.92 6.57
CA LEU A 60 16.70 7.74 6.81
C LEU A 60 17.77 6.97 7.59
N ILE A 61 17.35 5.98 8.39
CA ILE A 61 18.22 4.95 8.97
C ILE A 61 17.67 3.60 8.53
N SER A 62 18.54 2.71 8.06
CA SER A 62 18.22 1.34 7.69
C SER A 62 19.37 0.38 8.04
N TYR A 63 19.25 -0.90 7.69
CA TYR A 63 20.37 -1.84 7.86
C TYR A 63 21.55 -1.56 6.91
N SER A 64 21.34 -0.79 5.84
CA SER A 64 22.38 -0.39 4.87
C SER A 64 22.81 1.07 5.02
N ASN A 65 21.97 1.95 5.60
CA ASN A 65 22.34 3.32 5.94
C ASN A 65 22.38 3.52 7.47
N ILE A 66 23.59 3.60 8.02
CA ILE A 66 23.85 3.95 9.42
C ILE A 66 24.49 5.34 9.60
N GLU A 67 24.56 6.17 8.55
CA GLU A 67 25.18 7.50 8.59
C GLU A 67 24.61 8.40 9.70
N PRO A 68 23.28 8.45 9.96
CA PRO A 68 22.76 9.23 11.09
C PRO A 68 23.22 8.72 12.46
N LEU A 69 23.51 7.43 12.62
CA LEU A 69 24.07 6.90 13.86
C LEU A 69 25.52 7.37 14.05
N TRP A 70 26.30 7.37 12.97
CA TRP A 70 27.65 7.97 12.95
C TRP A 70 27.62 9.47 13.28
N TYR A 71 26.68 10.23 12.69
CA TYR A 71 26.49 11.66 12.96
C TYR A 71 26.15 11.92 14.43
N ILE A 72 25.18 11.19 14.99
CA ILE A 72 24.77 11.33 16.40
C ILE A 72 25.96 10.98 17.32
N SER A 73 26.68 9.90 17.03
CA SER A 73 27.86 9.48 17.79
C SER A 73 28.94 10.57 17.82
N LYS A 74 29.39 11.03 16.64
CA LYS A 74 30.49 11.99 16.49
C LYS A 74 30.18 13.41 16.98
N LYS A 75 28.90 13.80 17.00
CA LYS A 75 28.51 15.17 17.35
C LYS A 75 28.10 15.35 18.82
N TYR A 76 27.53 14.32 19.46
CA TYR A 76 26.92 14.48 20.79
C TYR A 76 27.38 13.46 21.84
N ILE A 77 28.04 12.37 21.45
CA ILE A 77 28.35 11.25 22.37
C ILE A 77 29.87 11.08 22.53
N CYS A 78 30.61 11.08 21.42
CA CYS A 78 32.07 11.03 21.37
C CYS A 78 32.71 9.87 22.15
N LEU A 79 32.03 8.71 22.22
CA LEU A 79 32.49 7.52 22.94
C LEU A 79 33.15 6.49 22.00
N PRO A 80 34.43 6.12 22.20
CA PRO A 80 35.11 5.13 21.36
C PRO A 80 34.47 3.74 21.32
N ASP A 81 33.81 3.28 22.40
CA ASP A 81 33.06 2.00 22.40
C ASP A 81 31.88 2.02 21.41
N LEU A 82 31.21 3.16 21.28
CA LEU A 82 30.10 3.32 20.33
C LEU A 82 30.61 3.40 18.89
N GLU A 83 31.72 4.10 18.66
CA GLU A 83 32.36 4.19 17.35
C GLU A 83 32.93 2.84 16.89
N SER A 84 33.52 2.06 17.81
CA SER A 84 33.95 0.68 17.52
C SER A 84 32.78 -0.18 17.06
N LYS A 85 31.64 -0.11 17.75
CA LYS A 85 30.44 -0.90 17.38
C LYS A 85 29.84 -0.52 16.03
N LEU A 86 29.90 0.76 15.66
CA LEU A 86 29.50 1.24 14.34
C LEU A 86 30.47 0.73 13.26
N PHE A 87 31.79 0.84 13.51
CA PHE A 87 32.84 0.37 12.61
C PHE A 87 32.83 -1.16 12.43
N ASP A 88 32.62 -1.94 13.49
CA ASP A 88 32.46 -3.40 13.44
C ASP A 88 31.25 -3.81 12.58
N TYR A 89 30.14 -3.06 12.64
CA TYR A 89 28.99 -3.29 11.79
C TYR A 89 29.26 -2.92 10.33
N GLU A 90 29.98 -1.83 10.07
CA GLU A 90 30.34 -1.37 8.73
C GLU A 90 31.33 -2.32 8.02
N ASN A 91 32.31 -2.84 8.77
CA ASN A 91 33.18 -3.94 8.34
C ASN A 91 32.37 -5.23 8.08
N TRP A 92 31.41 -5.56 8.95
CA TRP A 92 30.54 -6.72 8.75
C TRP A 92 29.63 -6.56 7.52
N LEU A 93 29.13 -5.36 7.25
CA LEU A 93 28.27 -5.04 6.11
C LEU A 93 29.06 -5.12 4.79
N SER A 94 30.26 -4.54 4.75
CA SER A 94 31.14 -4.59 3.56
C SER A 94 31.73 -5.98 3.29
N ALA A 95 31.96 -6.79 4.34
CA ALA A 95 32.36 -8.20 4.20
C ALA A 95 31.20 -9.16 3.85
N THR A 96 29.95 -8.72 3.89
CA THR A 96 28.78 -9.54 3.56
C THR A 96 28.48 -9.49 2.06
N PRO A 97 28.49 -10.63 1.33
CA PRO A 97 28.08 -10.64 -0.07
C PRO A 97 26.62 -10.20 -0.22
N LEU A 98 26.40 -9.12 -0.97
CA LEU A 98 25.06 -8.63 -1.31
C LEU A 98 24.37 -9.61 -2.27
N LEU A 99 23.55 -10.52 -1.74
CA LEU A 99 22.65 -11.32 -2.58
C LEU A 99 21.68 -10.39 -3.33
N PRO A 100 21.59 -10.46 -4.68
CA PRO A 100 20.62 -9.68 -5.43
C PRO A 100 19.17 -10.00 -5.03
N SER A 101 18.35 -8.97 -4.92
CA SER A 101 17.00 -9.01 -4.33
C SER A 101 15.93 -9.80 -5.12
N CYS A 102 16.31 -10.62 -6.10
CA CYS A 102 15.38 -11.31 -7.02
C CYS A 102 15.29 -12.84 -6.82
N TYR A 103 16.29 -13.50 -6.22
CA TYR A 103 16.39 -14.97 -6.19
C TYR A 103 15.53 -15.66 -5.11
N MET A 104 14.28 -15.24 -4.95
CA MET A 104 13.28 -15.87 -4.06
C MET A 104 11.99 -16.30 -4.77
N TYR A 105 11.80 -15.99 -6.06
CA TYR A 105 10.58 -16.31 -6.81
C TYR A 105 10.80 -17.33 -7.96
N GLN A 106 11.65 -18.33 -7.76
CA GLN A 106 11.73 -19.48 -8.68
C GLN A 106 12.13 -20.80 -7.99
N ARG A 107 11.35 -21.25 -6.99
CA ARG A 107 11.40 -22.67 -6.57
C ARG A 107 10.12 -23.24 -5.95
N ASN A 108 9.03 -23.20 -6.72
CA ASN A 108 8.06 -24.28 -6.64
C ASN A 108 8.50 -25.38 -7.62
N GLU A 109 9.18 -26.39 -7.11
CA GLU A 109 8.86 -27.79 -7.41
C GLU A 109 9.59 -28.72 -6.44
N ILE A 110 8.88 -29.76 -6.00
CA ILE A 110 9.37 -30.80 -5.10
C ILE A 110 9.55 -32.04 -5.96
N SER A 111 10.78 -32.54 -6.07
CA SER A 111 11.10 -33.96 -5.83
C SER A 111 12.59 -34.26 -6.04
N GLU A 112 13.11 -35.03 -5.09
CA GLU A 112 13.99 -36.20 -5.21
C GLU A 112 15.24 -36.19 -6.12
N SER A 113 16.27 -36.84 -5.59
CA SER A 113 17.59 -37.11 -6.17
C SER A 113 17.59 -37.96 -7.43
N THR A 114 18.54 -37.70 -8.34
CA THR A 114 19.56 -38.66 -8.82
C THR A 114 20.68 -37.91 -9.58
N SER A 115 21.86 -38.53 -9.72
CA SER A 115 23.05 -38.00 -10.42
C SER A 115 22.95 -38.07 -11.95
N CYS A 116 23.62 -37.16 -12.68
CA CYS A 116 24.70 -37.44 -13.66
C CYS A 116 25.15 -36.21 -14.48
N GLU A 117 26.31 -36.35 -15.12
CA GLU A 117 27.02 -35.40 -16.01
C GLU A 117 26.50 -35.46 -17.48
N PRO A 118 26.95 -34.59 -18.42
CA PRO A 118 26.05 -34.01 -19.43
C PRO A 118 26.19 -34.50 -20.89
N ALA A 119 25.15 -34.18 -21.66
CA ALA A 119 25.12 -33.96 -23.12
C ALA A 119 23.74 -33.37 -23.48
N ASP A 120 23.45 -32.79 -24.64
CA ASP A 120 24.14 -31.91 -25.62
C ASP A 120 23.06 -31.61 -26.70
N ILE A 121 23.20 -30.58 -27.55
CA ILE A 121 22.42 -30.37 -28.82
C ILE A 121 20.88 -30.15 -28.66
N SER A 122 20.13 -29.50 -29.57
CA SER A 122 20.36 -28.29 -30.39
C SER A 122 19.03 -27.84 -31.05
N MET A 123 18.89 -26.53 -31.27
CA MET A 123 18.18 -25.84 -32.39
C MET A 123 16.76 -26.23 -32.88
N ASN A 124 15.92 -25.18 -32.94
CA ASN A 124 15.23 -24.65 -34.14
C ASN A 124 13.69 -24.75 -34.37
N ASN A 125 13.16 -23.54 -34.59
CA ASN A 125 12.21 -23.13 -35.65
C ASN A 125 10.72 -23.52 -35.61
N LEU A 126 9.91 -22.55 -35.17
CA LEU A 126 9.11 -21.69 -36.06
C LEU A 126 8.48 -22.34 -37.31
N SER A 127 7.14 -22.37 -37.35
CA SER A 127 6.34 -21.79 -38.45
C SER A 127 4.88 -21.58 -38.05
N GLN A 128 4.21 -20.64 -38.73
CA GLN A 128 2.77 -20.36 -38.63
C GLN A 128 2.01 -21.10 -39.75
N THR A 129 0.71 -21.35 -39.58
CA THR A 129 -0.28 -21.19 -40.67
C THR A 129 -1.73 -21.22 -40.16
N SER A 130 -2.63 -20.59 -40.91
CA SER A 130 -4.08 -20.50 -40.65
C SER A 130 -4.87 -21.26 -41.74
N ILE A 131 -6.15 -21.59 -41.50
CA ILE A 131 -7.30 -21.71 -42.44
C ILE A 131 -8.41 -22.57 -41.79
N GLY A 132 -9.70 -22.26 -42.03
CA GLY A 132 -10.82 -23.18 -41.72
C GLY A 132 -12.17 -22.48 -41.41
N SER A 133 -13.10 -22.47 -42.36
CA SER A 133 -14.36 -21.70 -42.31
C SER A 133 -15.61 -22.47 -41.83
N SER A 134 -16.67 -21.69 -41.53
CA SER A 134 -18.11 -21.95 -41.84
C SER A 134 -19.09 -22.56 -40.81
N ALA A 135 -20.07 -21.71 -40.40
CA ALA A 135 -21.54 -21.91 -40.45
C ALA A 135 -22.20 -23.04 -39.58
N ASN A 136 -23.52 -23.10 -39.29
CA ASN A 136 -24.71 -22.27 -39.61
C ASN A 136 -25.92 -22.58 -38.65
N VAL A 137 -27.10 -21.92 -38.82
CA VAL A 137 -28.44 -22.19 -38.18
C VAL A 137 -28.59 -21.77 -36.68
N PHE A 138 -29.61 -21.10 -36.12
CA PHE A 138 -30.89 -20.41 -36.50
C PHE A 138 -32.25 -21.10 -36.10
N LYS A 139 -33.23 -20.31 -35.58
CA LYS A 139 -34.65 -20.60 -35.12
C LYS A 139 -34.80 -20.98 -33.62
N SER A 140 -35.64 -20.38 -32.74
CA SER A 140 -37.01 -19.78 -32.75
C SER A 140 -38.15 -20.81 -32.65
N SER A 141 -39.21 -20.71 -31.81
CA SER A 141 -39.80 -19.65 -30.95
C SER A 141 -40.26 -20.26 -29.57
N THR A 142 -41.18 -19.80 -28.69
CA THR A 142 -42.30 -18.80 -28.66
C THR A 142 -42.61 -18.37 -27.20
N THR A 143 -43.51 -17.40 -26.96
CA THR A 143 -43.97 -16.91 -25.64
C THR A 143 -45.24 -17.62 -25.10
N PRO A 144 -45.69 -17.36 -23.84
CA PRO A 144 -46.69 -16.28 -23.64
C PRO A 144 -46.59 -15.44 -22.34
N SER A 145 -46.60 -14.11 -22.52
CA SER A 145 -47.31 -13.09 -21.71
C SER A 145 -47.23 -13.08 -20.16
N HIS A 146 -46.33 -12.26 -19.62
CA HIS A 146 -46.66 -11.26 -18.60
C HIS A 146 -45.66 -10.09 -18.70
N ASN A 147 -46.12 -8.83 -18.56
CA ASN A 147 -45.26 -7.64 -18.74
C ASN A 147 -44.91 -6.98 -17.39
N PRO A 148 -43.61 -6.94 -17.00
CA PRO A 148 -43.09 -6.04 -15.97
C PRO A 148 -42.08 -4.98 -16.50
N GLU A 149 -41.66 -5.07 -17.77
CA GLU A 149 -40.40 -4.51 -18.30
C GLU A 149 -40.25 -2.96 -18.33
N GLN A 150 -41.14 -2.18 -17.71
CA GLN A 150 -41.06 -0.71 -17.68
C GLN A 150 -40.73 -0.11 -16.30
N GLU A 151 -40.84 -0.87 -15.20
CA GLU A 151 -40.45 -0.37 -13.88
C GLU A 151 -38.95 -0.54 -13.61
N ASP A 152 -38.37 -1.67 -14.01
CA ASP A 152 -36.96 -2.02 -13.75
C ASP A 152 -35.96 -1.01 -14.34
N GLN A 153 -36.15 -0.58 -15.59
CA GLN A 153 -35.23 0.34 -16.27
C GLN A 153 -35.20 1.72 -15.59
N ASN A 154 -36.38 2.24 -15.22
CA ASN A 154 -36.51 3.51 -14.50
C ASN A 154 -35.85 3.45 -13.10
N ASN A 155 -35.94 2.30 -12.42
CA ASN A 155 -35.31 2.10 -11.12
C ASN A 155 -33.78 1.97 -11.23
N LEU A 156 -33.30 1.20 -12.21
CA LEU A 156 -31.87 1.00 -12.48
C LEU A 156 -31.15 2.32 -12.78
N ASP A 157 -31.75 3.20 -13.59
CA ASP A 157 -31.10 4.47 -13.95
C ASP A 157 -31.19 5.52 -12.83
N LYS A 158 -32.26 5.52 -12.01
CA LYS A 158 -32.30 6.26 -10.73
C LYS A 158 -31.18 5.79 -9.77
N LYS A 159 -30.98 4.47 -9.63
CA LYS A 159 -29.94 3.87 -8.78
C LYS A 159 -28.53 4.28 -9.22
N LYS A 160 -28.23 4.25 -10.53
CA LYS A 160 -26.96 4.76 -11.08
C LYS A 160 -26.76 6.24 -10.77
N SER A 161 -27.79 7.07 -10.97
CA SER A 161 -27.75 8.50 -10.65
C SER A 161 -27.45 8.77 -9.16
N LEU A 162 -28.02 7.98 -8.24
CA LEU A 162 -27.72 8.07 -6.81
C LEU A 162 -26.26 7.66 -6.51
N GLN A 163 -25.80 6.52 -7.04
CA GLN A 163 -24.43 6.05 -6.89
C GLN A 163 -23.41 7.09 -7.39
N GLU A 164 -23.65 7.68 -8.56
CA GLU A 164 -22.80 8.73 -9.15
C GLU A 164 -22.81 10.03 -8.32
N THR A 165 -24.00 10.47 -7.86
CA THR A 165 -24.14 11.65 -6.97
C THR A 165 -23.30 11.48 -5.69
N VAL A 166 -23.42 10.31 -5.05
CA VAL A 166 -22.69 9.97 -3.83
C VAL A 166 -21.18 9.88 -4.09
N LEU A 167 -20.78 9.22 -5.17
CA LEU A 167 -19.39 9.06 -5.56
C LEU A 167 -18.69 10.41 -5.82
N LEU A 168 -19.35 11.34 -6.52
CA LEU A 168 -18.84 12.68 -6.77
C LEU A 168 -18.68 13.52 -5.49
N GLN A 169 -19.56 13.36 -4.50
CA GLN A 169 -19.42 14.05 -3.20
C GLN A 169 -18.29 13.49 -2.32
N ILE A 170 -17.99 12.19 -2.43
CA ILE A 170 -16.94 11.53 -1.65
C ILE A 170 -15.55 11.76 -2.25
N LYS A 171 -15.39 11.71 -3.58
CA LYS A 171 -14.06 11.61 -4.24
C LYS A 171 -13.08 12.70 -3.80
N ASP A 172 -13.56 13.94 -3.68
CA ASP A 172 -12.78 15.11 -3.30
C ASP A 172 -12.44 15.16 -1.79
N ARG A 173 -13.24 14.49 -0.95
CA ARG A 173 -13.10 14.51 0.51
C ARG A 173 -12.37 13.30 1.08
N LEU A 174 -12.33 12.18 0.37
CA LEU A 174 -11.78 10.90 0.86
C LEU A 174 -10.28 10.97 1.16
N GLY A 175 -9.52 11.63 0.26
CA GLY A 175 -8.10 11.94 0.47
C GLY A 175 -7.27 10.70 0.84
N ARG A 176 -6.27 10.85 1.72
CA ARG A 176 -5.33 9.77 2.07
C ARG A 176 -5.98 8.50 2.66
N SER A 177 -7.25 8.55 3.09
CA SER A 177 -7.98 7.38 3.59
C SER A 177 -8.44 6.41 2.49
N TRP A 178 -8.29 6.76 1.20
CA TRP A 178 -8.84 5.97 0.09
C TRP A 178 -8.36 4.52 0.06
N ARG A 179 -7.08 4.23 0.35
CA ARG A 179 -6.55 2.85 0.42
C ARG A 179 -7.21 2.04 1.52
N ASP A 180 -7.36 2.63 2.70
CA ASP A 180 -7.96 1.95 3.85
C ASP A 180 -9.44 1.67 3.60
N VAL A 181 -10.16 2.61 2.98
CA VAL A 181 -11.56 2.39 2.57
C VAL A 181 -11.66 1.34 1.46
N ALA A 182 -10.77 1.34 0.46
CA ALA A 182 -10.73 0.33 -0.60
C ALA A 182 -10.61 -1.10 -0.07
N ARG A 183 -9.75 -1.33 0.93
CA ARG A 183 -9.64 -2.65 1.59
C ARG A 183 -10.91 -3.05 2.34
N HIS A 184 -11.56 -2.09 3.03
CA HIS A 184 -12.82 -2.35 3.71
C HIS A 184 -14.01 -2.55 2.76
N LEU A 185 -13.92 -2.05 1.53
CA LEU A 185 -14.83 -2.36 0.40
C LEU A 185 -14.53 -3.72 -0.26
N GLY A 186 -13.51 -4.46 0.20
CA GLY A 186 -13.14 -5.78 -0.34
C GLY A 186 -12.33 -5.75 -1.64
N ILE A 187 -11.85 -4.58 -2.07
CA ILE A 187 -11.06 -4.46 -3.31
C ILE A 187 -9.68 -5.08 -3.09
N ARG A 188 -9.29 -6.02 -3.98
CA ARG A 188 -7.98 -6.68 -3.97
C ARG A 188 -6.84 -5.66 -4.02
N GLU A 189 -5.80 -5.82 -3.17
CA GLU A 189 -4.69 -4.85 -3.09
C GLU A 189 -4.01 -4.63 -4.44
N CYS A 190 -3.90 -5.65 -5.31
CA CYS A 190 -3.36 -5.48 -6.66
C CYS A 190 -4.16 -4.50 -7.57
N LYS A 191 -5.45 -4.24 -7.28
CA LYS A 191 -6.22 -3.16 -7.91
C LYS A 191 -5.99 -1.82 -7.22
N ILE A 192 -5.78 -1.81 -5.90
CA ILE A 192 -5.41 -0.61 -5.12
C ILE A 192 -4.05 -0.07 -5.60
N ASP A 193 -3.03 -0.91 -5.68
CA ASP A 193 -1.69 -0.53 -6.15
C ASP A 193 -1.68 -0.15 -7.64
N ALA A 194 -2.52 -0.77 -8.48
CA ALA A 194 -2.70 -0.38 -9.88
C ALA A 194 -3.33 1.02 -10.00
N VAL A 195 -4.33 1.36 -9.17
CA VAL A 195 -4.91 2.72 -9.14
C VAL A 195 -3.91 3.75 -8.62
N GLN A 196 -3.13 3.42 -7.57
CA GLN A 196 -2.05 4.29 -7.11
C GLN A 196 -1.01 4.54 -8.21
N SER A 197 -0.60 3.50 -8.92
CA SER A 197 0.39 3.58 -10.01
C SER A 197 -0.12 4.37 -11.22
N LYS A 198 -1.43 4.32 -11.49
CA LYS A 198 -2.08 5.06 -12.60
C LYS A 198 -2.22 6.56 -12.31
N TYR A 199 -2.35 6.95 -11.04
CA TYR A 199 -2.60 8.34 -10.63
C TYR A 199 -1.71 8.76 -9.45
N PRO A 200 -0.37 8.67 -9.52
CA PRO A 200 0.51 8.69 -8.35
C PRO A 200 0.38 9.94 -7.45
N TYR A 201 0.08 11.10 -8.03
CA TYR A 201 -0.02 12.37 -7.31
C TYR A 201 -1.47 12.86 -7.10
N ASP A 202 -2.47 12.20 -7.68
CA ASP A 202 -3.87 12.65 -7.61
C ASP A 202 -4.71 11.77 -6.68
N LEU A 203 -4.82 12.20 -5.42
CA LEU A 203 -5.64 11.55 -4.40
C LEU A 203 -7.14 11.54 -4.75
N LYS A 204 -7.62 12.48 -5.60
CA LYS A 204 -9.04 12.59 -5.98
C LYS A 204 -9.39 11.54 -7.02
N GLU A 205 -8.55 11.39 -8.05
CA GLU A 205 -8.74 10.38 -9.08
C GLU A 205 -8.43 8.96 -8.57
N GLN A 206 -7.46 8.81 -7.64
CA GLN A 206 -7.30 7.56 -6.87
C GLN A 206 -8.58 7.19 -6.10
N SER A 207 -9.21 8.16 -5.45
CA SER A 207 -10.48 7.96 -4.71
C SER A 207 -11.65 7.66 -5.66
N TYR A 208 -11.74 8.39 -6.78
CA TYR A 208 -12.76 8.27 -7.82
C TYR A 208 -12.78 6.86 -8.42
N GLU A 209 -11.64 6.39 -8.93
CA GLU A 209 -11.58 5.09 -9.61
C GLU A 209 -11.77 3.93 -8.64
N ILE A 210 -11.35 4.03 -7.38
CA ILE A 210 -11.67 3.02 -6.35
C ILE A 210 -13.16 2.94 -6.06
N LEU A 211 -13.84 4.08 -5.88
CA LEU A 211 -15.29 4.10 -5.65
C LEU A 211 -16.05 3.60 -6.88
N LYS A 212 -15.59 3.95 -8.08
CA LYS A 212 -16.18 3.50 -9.35
C LYS A 212 -16.00 1.99 -9.55
N ILE A 213 -14.80 1.47 -9.30
CA ILE A 213 -14.50 0.02 -9.28
C ILE A 213 -15.41 -0.70 -8.29
N TYR A 214 -15.72 -0.08 -7.14
CA TYR A 214 -16.66 -0.62 -6.17
C TYR A 214 -18.12 -0.62 -6.67
N MET A 215 -18.62 0.51 -7.20
CA MET A 215 -19.99 0.59 -7.73
C MET A 215 -20.21 -0.39 -8.88
N SER A 216 -19.24 -0.52 -9.79
CA SER A 216 -19.27 -1.50 -10.90
C SER A 216 -19.10 -2.96 -10.48
N GLN A 217 -18.94 -3.25 -9.18
CA GLN A 217 -18.99 -4.61 -8.59
C GLN A 217 -20.19 -4.78 -7.65
N SER A 218 -21.02 -3.75 -7.47
CA SER A 218 -22.05 -3.69 -6.42
C SER A 218 -23.45 -3.65 -7.01
N ASP A 219 -23.85 -4.76 -7.64
CA ASP A 219 -25.19 -4.94 -8.21
C ASP A 219 -26.29 -4.90 -7.13
N THR A 220 -25.97 -5.34 -5.91
CA THR A 220 -26.92 -5.41 -4.79
C THR A 220 -27.29 -4.03 -4.21
N GLU A 221 -28.50 -3.90 -3.67
CA GLU A 221 -28.95 -2.74 -2.87
C GLU A 221 -28.01 -2.43 -1.67
N GLN A 222 -27.33 -3.46 -1.17
CA GLN A 222 -26.36 -3.39 -0.07
C GLN A 222 -25.10 -2.54 -0.36
N TRP A 223 -24.94 -1.97 -1.56
CA TRP A 223 -23.82 -1.09 -1.90
C TRP A 223 -23.68 0.08 -0.90
N ALA A 224 -24.81 0.67 -0.50
CA ALA A 224 -24.87 1.78 0.43
C ALA A 224 -24.39 1.37 1.83
N ILE A 225 -24.96 0.31 2.39
CA ILE A 225 -24.66 -0.22 3.72
C ILE A 225 -23.19 -0.64 3.83
N ASN A 226 -22.64 -1.26 2.78
CA ASN A 226 -21.24 -1.66 2.73
C ASN A 226 -20.29 -0.46 2.57
N LEU A 227 -20.66 0.57 1.80
CA LEU A 227 -19.90 1.83 1.72
C LEU A 227 -19.89 2.57 3.06
N ILE A 228 -21.04 2.74 3.71
CA ILE A 228 -21.20 3.31 5.06
C ILE A 228 -20.28 2.59 6.06
N ARG A 229 -20.34 1.25 6.09
CA ARG A 229 -19.49 0.39 6.94
C ARG A 229 -18.00 0.52 6.61
N ALA A 230 -17.62 0.68 5.34
CA ALA A 230 -16.24 0.84 4.92
C ALA A 230 -15.67 2.22 5.27
N LEU A 231 -16.46 3.29 5.14
CA LEU A 231 -16.10 4.65 5.58
C LEU A 231 -15.94 4.71 7.10
N GLU A 232 -16.84 4.08 7.85
CA GLU A 232 -16.75 3.97 9.32
C GLU A 232 -15.48 3.26 9.78
N LYS A 233 -15.17 2.07 9.21
CA LYS A 233 -13.91 1.35 9.48
C LYS A 233 -12.67 2.11 9.00
N GLY A 234 -12.78 2.83 7.88
CA GLY A 234 -11.79 3.77 7.36
C GLY A 234 -11.65 5.07 8.18
N ARG A 235 -12.34 5.19 9.32
CA ARG A 235 -12.31 6.32 10.26
C ARG A 235 -12.82 7.64 9.67
N ARG A 236 -13.67 7.59 8.65
CA ARG A 236 -14.30 8.74 7.97
C ARG A 236 -15.79 8.81 8.29
N ARG A 237 -16.11 9.04 9.57
CA ARG A 237 -17.50 9.24 10.04
C ARG A 237 -18.16 10.46 9.39
N ASP A 238 -17.37 11.50 9.14
CA ASP A 238 -17.75 12.69 8.37
C ASP A 238 -18.25 12.39 6.95
N LEU A 239 -17.77 11.29 6.35
CA LEU A 239 -18.23 10.83 5.03
C LEU A 239 -19.33 9.78 5.13
N LYS A 240 -19.35 8.99 6.21
CA LYS A 240 -20.46 8.08 6.55
C LYS A 240 -21.77 8.88 6.71
N GLU A 241 -21.75 9.91 7.55
CA GLU A 241 -22.89 10.79 7.85
C GLU A 241 -23.37 11.52 6.58
N LEU A 242 -22.45 12.00 5.73
CA LEU A 242 -22.76 12.60 4.43
C LEU A 242 -23.41 11.61 3.45
N VAL A 243 -22.99 10.34 3.45
CA VAL A 243 -23.61 9.28 2.62
C VAL A 243 -25.01 8.95 3.13
N GLU A 244 -25.18 8.83 4.44
CA GLU A 244 -26.49 8.59 5.08
C GLU A 244 -27.47 9.74 4.78
N GLU A 245 -27.04 11.01 4.87
CA GLU A 245 -27.85 12.17 4.47
C GLU A 245 -28.24 12.11 2.98
N LEU A 246 -27.28 11.84 2.08
CA LEU A 246 -27.52 11.81 0.62
C LEU A 246 -28.46 10.69 0.18
N ILE A 247 -28.47 9.55 0.89
CA ILE A 247 -29.41 8.45 0.64
C ILE A 247 -30.80 8.83 1.14
N LEU A 248 -30.94 9.19 2.42
CA LEU A 248 -32.23 9.56 3.02
C LEU A 248 -32.91 10.69 2.23
N LYS A 249 -32.16 11.72 1.84
CA LYS A 249 -32.66 12.85 1.04
C LYS A 249 -33.17 12.47 -0.34
N LYS A 250 -32.78 11.31 -0.87
CA LYS A 250 -33.26 10.73 -2.14
C LYS A 250 -34.36 9.68 -1.97
N GLU A 251 -34.69 9.27 -0.74
CA GLU A 251 -35.87 8.45 -0.43
C GLU A 251 -37.14 9.32 -0.24
N TYR A 252 -36.97 10.63 0.00
CA TYR A 252 -38.05 11.63 0.13
C TYR A 252 -38.23 12.53 -1.12
N LEU A 253 -37.77 12.09 -2.31
CA LEU A 253 -37.82 12.85 -3.59
C LEU A 253 -38.23 11.96 -4.79
#